data_AF-L0WF79-F1
#
_entry.id   AF-L0WF79-F1
#
_cell.length_a   1.000
_cell.length_b   1.000
_cell.length_c   1.000
_cell.angle_alpha   90.00
_cell.angle_beta   90.00
_cell.angle_gamma   90.00
#
_symmetry.space_group_name_H-M   'P 1'
#
loop_
_entity.id
_entity.type
_entity.pdbx_description
1 polymer ?
#
loop_
_entity_poly.entity_id
_entity_poly.type
_entity_poly.pdbx_seq_one_letter_code
_entity_poly.pdbx_strand_id
1 'polypeptide(L)' 'MKLFKEKSSDAKFDYDAVLISESSDVERLKRIARNTAFFDLDLGETRWEEGCPEQHCLRMQLSHDYCFVIRP' A
#
# COMPACT_ATOMS: atom_id res chain seq x y z
N MET A 1 9.44 -5.50 8.37
CA MET A 1 8.64 -4.66 7.47
C MET A 1 7.24 -5.20 7.36
N LYS A 2 6.30 -4.30 7.12
CA LYS A 2 4.88 -4.56 7.21
C LYS A 2 4.16 -3.83 6.08
N LEU A 3 3.25 -4.53 5.40
CA LEU A 3 2.37 -3.97 4.37
C LEU A 3 1.02 -3.58 5.00
N PHE A 4 0.64 -2.32 4.84
CA PHE A 4 -0.59 -1.72 5.34
C PHE A 4 -1.45 -1.20 4.20
N LYS A 5 -2.75 -1.08 4.41
CA LYS A 5 -3.64 -0.24 3.59
C LYS A 5 -3.88 1.08 4.33
N GLU A 6 -3.58 2.21 3.68
CA GLU A 6 -3.83 3.56 4.23
C GLU A 6 -4.66 4.39 3.25
N LYS A 7 -5.35 5.39 3.81
CA LYS A 7 -6.13 6.35 3.05
C LYS A 7 -5.27 7.58 2.72
N SER A 8 -5.27 8.01 1.46
CA SER A 8 -4.65 9.28 1.04
C SER A 8 -5.50 10.44 1.59
N SER A 9 -4.86 11.45 2.18
CA SER A 9 -5.37 12.35 3.22
C SER A 9 -6.61 13.24 2.97
N ASP A 10 -7.57 12.91 2.10
CA ASP A 10 -8.79 13.72 1.97
C ASP A 10 -10.02 12.89 1.56
N ALA A 11 -10.66 12.17 2.50
CA ALA A 11 -12.10 11.90 2.51
C ALA A 11 -12.59 11.09 3.73
N LYS A 12 -13.88 11.25 4.04
CA LYS A 12 -14.78 10.69 5.07
C LYS A 12 -14.90 9.16 5.25
N PHE A 13 -13.85 8.35 5.19
CA PHE A 13 -13.98 6.92 5.53
C PHE A 13 -12.87 6.43 6.44
N ASP A 14 -13.27 5.99 7.63
CA ASP A 14 -12.50 5.13 8.53
C ASP A 14 -12.32 3.76 7.86
N TYR A 15 -11.20 3.56 7.20
CA TYR A 15 -10.69 2.21 6.97
C TYR A 15 -9.52 2.03 7.92
N ASP A 16 -9.68 1.13 8.89
CA ASP A 16 -8.61 0.76 9.81
C ASP A 16 -7.36 0.34 9.03
N ALA A 17 -6.19 0.75 9.50
CA ALA A 17 -4.91 0.34 8.93
C ALA A 17 -4.77 -1.19 9.05
N VAL A 18 -5.11 -1.92 7.98
CA VAL A 18 -5.04 -3.38 7.98
C VAL A 18 -3.62 -3.80 7.62
N LEU A 19 -2.97 -4.51 8.53
CA LEU A 19 -1.73 -5.24 8.27
C LEU A 19 -2.05 -6.45 7.38
N ILE A 20 -1.59 -6.43 6.14
CA ILE A 20 -1.85 -7.51 5.18
C ILE A 20 -0.75 -8.58 5.27
N SER A 21 0.50 -8.19 5.53
CA SER A 21 1.62 -9.13 5.62
C SER A 21 2.82 -8.54 6.38
N GLU A 22 3.49 -9.39 7.16
CA GLU A 22 4.78 -9.11 7.79
C GLU A 22 5.88 -9.91 7.09
N SER A 23 6.94 -9.23 6.64
CA SER A 23 8.09 -9.84 5.96
C SER A 23 9.30 -8.94 6.12
N SER A 24 10.51 -9.49 6.10
CA SER A 24 11.76 -8.72 5.97
C SER A 24 12.13 -8.42 4.52
N ASP A 25 11.48 -9.09 3.56
CA ASP A 25 11.71 -8.95 2.13
C ASP A 25 10.74 -7.92 1.51
N VAL A 26 11.28 -6.76 1.12
CA VAL A 26 10.54 -5.67 0.45
C VAL A 26 9.96 -6.11 -0.88
N GLU A 27 10.71 -6.85 -1.69
CA GLU A 27 10.29 -7.25 -3.03
C GLU A 27 9.14 -8.25 -2.97
N ARG A 28 9.13 -9.09 -1.93
CA ARG A 28 7.99 -9.95 -1.61
C ARG A 28 6.77 -9.12 -1.22
N LEU A 29 6.91 -8.11 -0.36
CA LEU A 29 5.80 -7.24 0.05
C LEU A 29 5.24 -6.44 -1.15
N LYS A 30 6.08 -5.97 -2.07
CA LYS A 30 5.64 -5.33 -3.31
C LYS A 30 4.82 -6.26 -4.20
N ARG A 31 5.24 -7.54 -4.32
CA ARG A 31 4.49 -8.55 -5.08
C ARG A 31 3.14 -8.85 -4.44
N ILE A 32 3.09 -9.00 -3.12
CA ILE A 32 1.83 -9.17 -2.38
C ILE A 32 0.91 -7.98 -2.63
N ALA A 33 1.42 -6.74 -2.47
CA ALA A 33 0.65 -5.53 -2.70
C ALA A 33 0.04 -5.47 -4.11
N ARG A 34 0.83 -5.79 -5.15
CA ARG A 34 0.34 -5.85 -6.55
C ARG A 34 -0.70 -6.94 -6.75
N ASN A 35 -0.45 -8.14 -6.24
CA ASN A 35 -1.37 -9.25 -6.38
C ASN A 35 -2.69 -8.95 -5.67
N THR A 36 -2.65 -8.43 -4.44
CA THR A 36 -3.84 -8.00 -3.71
C THR A 36 -4.58 -6.89 -4.46
N ALA A 37 -3.87 -5.92 -5.03
CA ALA A 37 -4.51 -4.88 -5.84
C ALA A 37 -5.23 -5.46 -7.07
N PHE A 38 -4.60 -6.41 -7.78
CA PHE A 38 -5.16 -6.98 -9.00
C PHE A 38 -6.26 -8.01 -8.72
N PHE A 39 -6.06 -8.93 -7.77
CA PHE A 39 -6.99 -10.03 -7.50
C PHE A 39 -8.08 -9.68 -6.50
N ASP A 40 -7.76 -8.96 -5.42
CA ASP A 40 -8.73 -8.67 -4.36
C ASP A 40 -9.48 -7.35 -4.61
N LEU A 41 -8.86 -6.40 -5.32
CA LEU A 41 -9.44 -5.08 -5.57
C LEU A 41 -9.76 -4.80 -7.05
N ASP A 42 -9.47 -5.74 -7.96
CA ASP A 42 -9.70 -5.62 -9.42
C ASP A 42 -9.08 -4.35 -10.04
N LEU A 43 -7.94 -3.91 -9.50
CA LEU A 43 -7.22 -2.73 -9.98
C LEU A 43 -6.26 -3.12 -11.11
N GLY A 44 -6.57 -2.67 -12.33
CA GLY A 44 -5.79 -2.97 -13.53
C GLY A 44 -4.41 -2.28 -13.58
N GLU A 45 -4.27 -1.10 -12.97
CA GLU A 45 -3.00 -0.37 -12.91
C GLU A 45 -2.73 0.13 -11.49
N THR A 46 -1.51 -0.09 -11.01
CA THR A 46 -1.02 0.40 -9.72
C THR A 46 0.35 1.05 -9.91
N ARG A 47 0.62 2.13 -9.18
CA ARG A 47 1.89 2.86 -9.30
C ARG A 47 2.53 3.04 -7.93
N TRP A 48 3.83 2.77 -7.84
CA TRP A 48 4.61 3.10 -6.66
C TRP A 48 4.89 4.60 -6.64
N GLU A 49 4.60 5.25 -5.52
CA GLU A 49 4.93 6.65 -5.30
C GLU A 49 6.42 6.75 -4.97
N GLU A 50 7.14 7.57 -5.73
CA GLU A 50 8.53 7.91 -5.48
C GLU A 50 8.57 9.20 -4.63
N GLY A 51 9.12 9.12 -3.42
CA GLY A 51 9.25 10.29 -2.53
C GLY A 51 8.28 10.31 -1.34
N CYS A 52 8.13 9.18 -0.65
CA CYS A 52 7.39 9.13 0.61
C CYS A 52 8.04 10.09 1.64
N PRO A 53 7.29 10.99 2.30
CA PRO A 53 7.84 12.00 3.20
C PRO A 53 8.46 11.41 4.48
N GLU A 54 8.05 10.20 4.90
CA GLU A 54 8.76 9.46 5.94
C GLU A 54 9.90 8.67 5.29
N GLN A 55 11.14 8.90 5.71
CA GLN A 55 12.39 8.45 5.05
C GLN A 55 12.57 6.92 4.90
N HIS A 56 11.58 6.10 5.26
CA HIS A 56 11.63 4.64 5.18
C HIS A 56 10.30 3.98 4.76
N CYS A 57 9.34 4.74 4.20
CA CYS A 57 8.09 4.17 3.67
C CYS A 57 8.12 4.02 2.14
N LEU A 58 7.54 2.92 1.64
CA LEU A 58 7.18 2.77 0.22
C LEU A 58 5.67 2.79 0.11
N ARG A 59 5.12 3.59 -0.80
CA ARG A 59 3.68 3.66 -1.04
C ARG A 59 3.34 3.20 -2.44
N MET A 60 2.26 2.43 -2.59
CA MET A 60 1.67 2.06 -3.87
C MET A 60 0.27 2.64 -3.93
N GLN A 61 0.03 3.52 -4.88
CA GLN A 61 -1.29 4.06 -5.13
C GLN A 61 -2.20 2.98 -5.70
N LEU A 62 -3.38 2.84 -5.09
CA LEU A 62 -4.44 1.92 -5.50
C LEU A 62 -5.57 2.67 -6.20
N SER A 63 -5.95 3.82 -5.66
CA SER A 63 -6.92 4.73 -6.25
C SER A 63 -6.65 6.17 -5.80
N HIS A 64 -7.51 7.13 -6.18
CA HIS A 64 -7.40 8.53 -5.74
C HIS A 64 -7.37 8.64 -4.20
N ASP A 65 -8.04 7.71 -3.50
CA ASP A 65 -8.24 7.79 -2.06
C ASP A 65 -7.46 6.74 -1.25
N TYR A 66 -6.87 5.71 -1.88
CA TYR A 66 -6.21 4.60 -1.16
C TYR A 66 -4.81 4.29 -1.67
N CYS A 67 -3.93 3.93 -0.74
CA CYS A 67 -2.61 3.41 -1.02
C CYS A 67 -2.27 2.20 -0.14
N PHE A 68 -1.42 1.32 -0.64
CA PHE A 68 -0.69 0.38 0.21
C PHE A 68 0.62 1.02 0.68
N VAL A 69 0.99 0.79 1.92
CA VAL A 69 2.19 1.36 2.53
C VAL A 69 3.04 0.25 3.12
N ILE A 70 4.33 0.21 2.78
CA ILE A 70 5.31 -0.67 3.39
C ILE A 70 6.16 0.17 4.34
N ARG A 71 6.19 -0.21 5.62
CA ARG A 71 7.04 0.41 6.66
C ARG A 71 7.96 -0.64 7.30
N PRO A 72 9.08 -0.24 7.95
CA PRO A 72 9.97 -1.14 8.70
C PRO A 72 9.26 -2.03 9.71
#